data_AF-A0A520GNP1-F1
#
_entry.id   AF-A0A520GNP1-F1
#
_cell.length_a   1.000
_cell.length_b   1.000
_cell.length_c   1.000
_cell.angle_alpha   90.00
_cell.angle_beta   90.00
_cell.angle_gamma   90.00
#
_symmetry.space_group_name_H-M   'P 1'
#
loop_
_entity.id
_entity.type
_entity.pdbx_description
1 polymer ?
#
loop_
_entity_poly.entity_id
_entity_poly.type
_entity_poly.pdbx_seq_one_letter_code
_entity_poly.pdbx_strand_id
1 'polypeptide(L)'
;MPFPVKGQLDAGTTYVAIEGVIADAADISGIDVNLRIEGQTLANLYPFLLLPLPLPASPPYRLQGHLVLKGNRYTMEDLAGNWLERHHWQGRLRRPGAPPPADRGPPQQAAQAGRPGAADWRGNEAKRRQACGVPVRNQQPAGCEVEGEGVNHVLPAGRFDGSRLQKIDAEVDFVATKLVVPEALPLESLKASLRLRDARLKVDPLDFGFAGGTIASKVALDARTPTIQSDVQIDLQRVRIDKLAPDPSTIAKGAGRVGGTLRLKGAGNSIADAAAKADGRISATVVNGRISNLLDAASGLNGGKVLALLAGGDKDIVIRCGGVNFDIAGGRGKSTLFVVDTEQTQVLGTGGFDLEHERFDITIAPKPKDFGLLSLRTPVRLHGSFKEPDFEVVKGPLVARVGAALGLAAVNPLAALLPLIETGPGEETNCGTVQRQVTDAVRQAGTPKATNMKVDKKP
;
A
#
# COMPACT_ATOMS: atom_id res chain seq x y z
N MET A 1 26.35 -37.05 -18.33
CA MET A 1 25.13 -37.65 -18.93
C MET A 1 23.94 -36.99 -18.27
N PRO A 2 22.85 -36.65 -18.99
CA PRO A 2 21.67 -36.06 -18.35
C PRO A 2 21.05 -37.07 -17.37
N PHE A 3 20.93 -36.66 -16.11
CA PHE A 3 20.34 -37.43 -15.03
C PHE A 3 18.87 -37.05 -14.87
N PRO A 4 17.93 -37.99 -15.04
CA PRO A 4 16.53 -37.73 -14.75
C PRO A 4 16.36 -37.53 -13.25
N VAL A 5 15.68 -36.45 -12.87
CA VAL A 5 15.36 -36.12 -11.49
C VAL A 5 13.86 -36.05 -11.37
N LYS A 6 13.32 -36.87 -10.48
CA LYS A 6 11.93 -36.79 -10.04
C LYS A 6 11.93 -36.87 -8.52
N GLY A 7 11.48 -35.79 -7.90
CA GLY A 7 11.56 -35.64 -6.45
C GLY A 7 10.40 -34.84 -5.91
N GLN A 8 10.06 -35.13 -4.66
CA GLN A 8 9.11 -34.34 -3.89
C GLN A 8 9.77 -34.03 -2.55
N LEU A 9 9.64 -32.78 -2.10
CA LEU A 9 10.18 -32.30 -0.85
C LEU A 9 9.05 -31.60 -0.10
N ASP A 10 8.84 -32.02 1.14
CA ASP A 10 8.01 -31.31 2.11
C ASP A 10 8.94 -30.57 3.07
N ALA A 11 8.92 -29.22 3.04
CA ALA A 11 9.69 -28.35 3.91
C ALA A 11 8.74 -27.46 4.72
N GLY A 12 8.43 -27.85 5.95
CA GLY A 12 7.42 -27.18 6.78
C GLY A 12 6.02 -27.28 6.16
N THR A 13 5.39 -26.14 5.86
CA THR A 13 4.11 -26.10 5.13
C THR A 13 4.28 -25.96 3.62
N THR A 14 5.52 -25.99 3.10
CA THR A 14 5.82 -25.79 1.69
C THR A 14 6.16 -27.12 1.05
N TYR A 15 5.40 -27.49 0.02
CA TYR A 15 5.60 -28.68 -0.79
C TYR A 15 6.24 -28.28 -2.12
N VAL A 16 7.29 -28.97 -2.52
CA VAL A 16 7.97 -28.78 -3.80
C VAL A 16 8.02 -30.12 -4.53
N ALA A 17 7.49 -30.17 -5.75
CA ALA A 17 7.69 -31.27 -6.67
C ALA A 17 8.54 -30.80 -7.86
N ILE A 18 9.50 -31.64 -8.24
CA ILE A 18 10.44 -31.37 -9.32
C ILE A 18 10.46 -32.60 -10.23
N GLU A 19 10.31 -32.39 -11.54
CA GLU A 19 10.46 -33.45 -12.54
C GLU A 19 11.16 -32.90 -13.80
N GLY A 20 12.26 -33.54 -14.18
CA GLY A 20 13.00 -33.19 -15.38
C GLY A 20 14.39 -33.81 -15.42
N VAL A 21 15.37 -33.09 -15.96
CA VAL A 21 16.74 -33.57 -16.13
C VAL A 21 17.76 -32.56 -15.63
N ILE A 22 18.84 -33.05 -15.02
CA ILE A 22 20.03 -32.27 -14.68
C ILE A 22 21.17 -32.77 -15.56
N ALA A 23 21.84 -31.87 -16.27
CA ALA A 23 22.85 -32.23 -17.26
C ALA A 23 24.09 -32.92 -16.64
N ASP A 24 24.44 -32.53 -15.41
CA ASP A 24 25.53 -33.11 -14.63
C ASP A 24 25.25 -32.94 -13.12
N ALA A 25 25.37 -34.02 -12.35
CA ALA A 25 25.07 -34.06 -10.91
C ALA A 25 26.23 -33.59 -10.04
N ALA A 26 27.46 -33.53 -10.58
CA ALA A 26 28.65 -33.09 -9.86
C ALA A 26 28.93 -31.59 -10.01
N ASP A 27 28.51 -30.99 -11.14
CA ASP A 27 28.58 -29.56 -11.41
C ASP A 27 27.26 -29.15 -12.10
N ILE A 28 26.41 -28.42 -11.38
CA ILE A 28 25.04 -28.06 -11.80
C ILE A 28 25.12 -27.02 -12.95
N SER A 29 25.57 -27.48 -14.12
CA SER A 29 25.84 -26.69 -15.31
C SER A 29 24.65 -26.67 -16.27
N GLY A 30 23.62 -27.49 -16.02
CA GLY A 30 22.36 -27.47 -16.75
C GLY A 30 21.23 -28.15 -15.97
N ILE A 31 20.07 -27.50 -15.91
CA ILE A 31 18.84 -27.99 -15.29
C ILE A 31 17.74 -27.75 -16.32
N ASP A 32 16.86 -28.72 -16.52
CA ASP A 32 15.67 -28.56 -17.35
C ASP A 32 14.54 -29.30 -16.63
N VAL A 33 13.82 -28.59 -15.76
CA VAL A 33 12.86 -29.18 -14.81
C VAL A 33 11.55 -28.43 -14.75
N ASN A 34 10.46 -29.17 -14.62
CA ASN A 34 9.17 -28.66 -14.20
C ASN A 34 9.14 -28.58 -12.67
N LEU A 35 8.83 -27.40 -12.16
CA LEU A 35 8.68 -27.13 -10.73
C LEU A 35 7.21 -26.94 -10.40
N ARG A 36 6.76 -27.54 -9.29
CA ARG A 36 5.49 -27.23 -8.64
C ARG A 36 5.75 -26.94 -7.18
N ILE A 37 5.39 -25.75 -6.73
CA ILE A 37 5.59 -25.28 -5.35
C ILE A 37 4.22 -24.95 -4.77
N GLU A 38 3.88 -25.52 -3.63
CA GLU A 38 2.62 -25.27 -2.92
C GLU A 38 2.92 -24.87 -1.47
N GLY A 39 2.12 -23.98 -0.90
CA GLY A 39 2.27 -23.65 0.51
C GLY A 39 1.12 -22.82 1.05
N GLN A 40 1.04 -22.72 2.37
CA GLN A 40 0.00 -21.95 3.06
C GLN A 40 0.22 -20.43 3.00
N THR A 41 1.48 -20.00 2.87
CA THR A 41 1.83 -18.58 2.72
C THR A 41 3.18 -18.39 2.01
N LEU A 42 3.26 -17.40 1.12
CA LEU A 42 4.50 -17.02 0.42
C LEU A 42 5.61 -16.59 1.38
N ALA A 43 5.28 -16.11 2.58
CA ALA A 43 6.27 -15.79 3.61
C ALA A 43 7.20 -16.99 3.91
N ASN A 44 6.67 -18.23 3.81
CA ASN A 44 7.44 -19.45 4.06
C ASN A 44 8.42 -19.78 2.92
N LEU A 45 8.33 -19.11 1.77
CA LEU A 45 9.35 -19.20 0.72
C LEU A 45 10.57 -18.33 1.00
N TYR A 46 10.47 -17.35 1.90
CA TYR A 46 11.57 -16.41 2.19
C TYR A 46 12.92 -17.09 2.50
N PRO A 47 12.99 -18.19 3.28
CA PRO A 47 14.26 -18.88 3.54
C PRO A 47 14.88 -19.53 2.29
N PHE A 48 14.07 -19.82 1.27
CA PHE A 48 14.44 -20.57 0.07
C PHE A 48 14.67 -19.68 -1.15
N LEU A 49 14.34 -18.38 -1.06
CA LEU A 49 14.54 -17.44 -2.16
C LEU A 49 15.97 -16.90 -2.13
N LEU A 50 16.62 -16.95 -3.29
CA LEU A 50 17.92 -16.31 -3.52
C LEU A 50 17.82 -14.79 -3.40
N LEU A 51 16.65 -14.21 -3.72
CA LEU A 51 16.34 -12.79 -3.50
C LEU A 51 15.83 -12.57 -2.08
N PRO A 52 16.47 -11.71 -1.26
CA PRO A 52 16.08 -11.45 0.13
C PRO A 52 14.97 -10.41 0.24
N LEU A 53 13.93 -10.56 -0.59
CA LEU A 53 12.69 -9.77 -0.47
C LEU A 53 11.75 -10.51 0.49
N PRO A 54 11.42 -9.96 1.67
CA PRO A 54 10.39 -10.56 2.51
C PRO A 54 9.09 -10.54 1.72
N LEU A 55 8.61 -11.74 1.41
CA LEU A 55 7.30 -11.89 0.82
C LEU A 55 6.27 -11.67 1.93
N PRO A 56 5.25 -10.83 1.71
CA PRO A 56 4.22 -10.61 2.71
C PRO A 56 3.49 -11.92 3.00
N ALA A 57 2.85 -12.00 4.17
CA ALA A 57 1.87 -13.02 4.43
C ALA A 57 0.81 -13.02 3.32
N SER A 58 0.35 -14.21 2.97
CA SER A 58 -0.33 -14.47 1.70
C SER A 58 -1.31 -15.61 1.90
N PRO A 59 -2.49 -15.61 1.25
CA PRO A 59 -3.29 -16.82 1.16
C PRO A 59 -2.50 -18.01 0.59
N PRO A 60 -3.02 -19.25 0.75
CA PRO A 60 -2.39 -20.45 0.20
C PRO A 60 -2.12 -20.29 -1.30
N TYR A 61 -0.94 -20.72 -1.73
CA TYR A 61 -0.47 -20.53 -3.10
C TYR A 61 -0.06 -21.87 -3.71
N ARG A 62 -0.21 -21.97 -5.04
CA ARG A 62 0.39 -23.01 -5.86
C ARG A 62 1.03 -22.35 -7.06
N LEU A 63 2.32 -22.58 -7.27
CA LEU A 63 3.11 -22.11 -8.40
C LEU A 63 3.57 -23.31 -9.20
N GLN A 64 3.51 -23.21 -10.52
CA GLN A 64 4.04 -24.18 -11.46
C GLN A 64 4.85 -23.44 -12.52
N GLY A 65 5.97 -24.00 -12.95
CA GLY A 65 6.77 -23.36 -13.99
C GLY A 65 7.87 -24.27 -14.50
N HIS A 66 8.41 -23.90 -15.66
CA HIS A 66 9.48 -24.63 -16.31
C HIS A 66 10.82 -23.91 -16.08
N LEU A 67 11.69 -24.50 -15.27
CA LEU A 67 13.01 -23.96 -14.96
C LEU A 67 14.07 -24.58 -15.85
N VAL A 68 14.69 -23.74 -16.68
CA VAL A 68 15.83 -24.11 -17.52
C VAL A 68 17.07 -23.35 -17.06
N LEU A 69 18.03 -24.07 -16.49
CA LEU A 69 19.41 -23.63 -16.30
C LEU A 69 20.28 -24.09 -17.49
N LYS A 70 21.02 -23.16 -18.10
CA LYS A 70 22.09 -23.45 -19.07
C LYS A 70 23.35 -22.66 -18.72
N GLY A 71 24.37 -23.32 -18.22
CA GLY A 71 25.56 -22.71 -17.63
C GLY A 71 25.19 -21.94 -16.36
N ASN A 72 25.47 -20.64 -16.33
CA ASN A 72 25.10 -19.74 -15.22
C ASN A 72 23.79 -18.96 -15.45
N ARG A 73 22.95 -19.41 -16.40
CA ARG A 73 21.73 -18.73 -16.86
C ARG A 73 20.49 -19.53 -16.50
N TYR A 74 19.64 -18.99 -15.63
CA TYR A 74 18.32 -19.55 -15.32
C TYR A 74 17.25 -18.80 -16.11
N THR A 75 16.36 -19.54 -16.79
CA THR A 75 15.12 -19.05 -17.37
C THR A 75 13.99 -19.79 -16.71
N MET A 76 13.03 -19.06 -16.13
CA MET A 76 11.75 -19.63 -15.73
C MET A 76 10.73 -19.28 -16.82
N GLU A 77 10.14 -20.29 -17.46
CA GLU A 77 9.10 -20.15 -18.48
C GLU A 77 7.78 -20.73 -17.95
N ASP A 78 6.66 -20.34 -18.56
CA ASP A 78 5.32 -20.87 -18.24
C ASP A 78 4.97 -20.84 -16.74
N LEU A 79 5.48 -19.83 -16.03
CA LEU A 79 5.27 -19.66 -14.60
C LEU A 79 3.81 -19.31 -14.33
N ALA A 80 3.00 -20.34 -14.09
CA ALA A 80 1.58 -20.27 -13.81
C ALA A 80 1.34 -20.57 -12.33
N GLY A 81 0.69 -19.67 -11.63
CA GLY A 81 0.28 -19.90 -10.26
C GLY A 81 -1.18 -19.61 -10.02
N ASN A 82 -1.78 -20.38 -9.13
CA ASN A 82 -3.10 -20.15 -8.64
C ASN A 82 -3.01 -19.74 -7.16
N TRP A 83 -3.69 -18.65 -6.82
CA TRP A 83 -3.94 -18.28 -5.42
C TRP A 83 -5.25 -18.91 -4.91
N LEU A 84 -6.01 -19.55 -5.84
CA LEU A 84 -7.22 -20.38 -5.70
C LEU A 84 -7.56 -20.99 -7.09
N GLU A 85 -8.39 -22.04 -7.14
CA GLU A 85 -8.63 -23.00 -8.24
C GLU A 85 -8.87 -22.50 -9.70
N ARG A 86 -8.83 -21.19 -10.02
CA ARG A 86 -9.10 -20.67 -11.39
C ARG A 86 -8.24 -19.47 -11.83
N HIS A 87 -6.96 -19.39 -11.46
CA HIS A 87 -6.14 -18.20 -11.74
C HIS A 87 -4.79 -18.55 -12.37
N HIS A 88 -4.38 -17.78 -13.38
CA HIS A 88 -3.15 -17.96 -14.15
C HIS A 88 -2.39 -16.63 -14.27
N TRP A 89 -1.07 -16.68 -14.17
CA TRP A 89 -0.15 -15.60 -14.52
C TRP A 89 1.01 -16.19 -15.33
N GLN A 90 1.85 -15.36 -15.96
CA GLN A 90 3.02 -15.79 -16.74
C GLN A 90 4.15 -14.79 -16.50
N GLY A 91 5.38 -15.25 -16.22
CA GLY A 91 6.54 -14.39 -15.99
C GLY A 91 7.84 -15.04 -16.48
N ARG A 92 8.85 -14.22 -16.78
CA ARG A 92 10.17 -14.68 -17.28
C ARG A 92 11.29 -14.08 -16.43
N LEU A 93 12.07 -14.93 -15.78
CA LEU A 93 13.27 -14.56 -15.01
C LEU A 93 14.52 -14.77 -15.87
N ARG A 94 15.50 -13.84 -15.85
CA ARG A 94 16.72 -13.94 -16.69
C ARG A 94 17.90 -13.17 -16.06
N ARG A 95 19.10 -13.75 -16.02
CA ARG A 95 20.34 -13.08 -15.57
C ARG A 95 20.96 -12.16 -16.65
N PRO A 96 21.79 -11.16 -16.30
CA PRO A 96 22.46 -10.26 -17.25
C PRO A 96 23.47 -10.95 -18.18
N GLY A 97 23.61 -10.42 -19.41
CA GLY A 97 24.64 -10.78 -20.40
C GLY A 97 24.14 -11.20 -21.79
N ALA A 98 22.82 -11.22 -22.03
CA ALA A 98 22.28 -11.64 -23.33
C ALA A 98 21.89 -10.42 -24.19
N PRO A 99 22.29 -10.35 -25.48
CA PRO A 99 21.78 -9.33 -26.39
C PRO A 99 20.26 -9.47 -26.56
N PRO A 100 19.54 -8.38 -26.89
CA PRO A 100 18.14 -8.46 -27.28
C PRO A 100 18.02 -9.44 -28.47
N PRO A 101 16.91 -10.21 -28.58
CA PRO A 101 16.68 -10.97 -29.80
C PRO A 101 16.63 -9.98 -30.96
N ALA A 102 17.48 -10.18 -31.97
CA ALA A 102 17.15 -9.64 -33.27
C ALA A 102 15.81 -10.27 -33.68
N ASP A 103 14.86 -9.45 -34.11
CA ASP A 103 13.61 -9.90 -34.72
C ASP A 103 13.95 -10.90 -35.84
N ARG A 104 13.90 -12.18 -35.50
CA ARG A 104 13.83 -13.26 -36.46
C ARG A 104 12.42 -13.77 -36.31
N GLY A 105 11.68 -13.65 -37.42
CA GLY A 105 10.33 -14.14 -37.55
C GLY A 105 10.16 -15.60 -37.11
N PRO A 106 8.91 -16.10 -37.14
CA PRO A 106 8.55 -17.35 -36.49
C PRO A 106 9.49 -18.50 -36.87
N PRO A 107 9.96 -19.30 -35.89
CA PRO A 107 10.90 -20.38 -36.17
C PRO A 107 10.22 -21.44 -37.03
N GLN A 108 10.81 -21.70 -38.19
CA GLN A 108 10.52 -22.89 -38.98
C GLN A 108 10.87 -24.14 -38.17
N GLN A 109 9.98 -25.11 -38.23
CA GLN A 109 9.96 -26.33 -37.44
C GLN A 109 11.29 -27.08 -37.54
N ALA A 110 12.11 -26.99 -36.50
CA ALA A 110 13.20 -27.94 -36.28
C ALA A 110 12.62 -29.23 -35.69
N ALA A 111 13.05 -30.35 -36.26
CA ALA A 111 12.56 -31.69 -35.98
C ALA A 111 12.40 -31.98 -34.48
N GLN A 112 11.25 -32.56 -34.14
CA GLN A 112 10.83 -32.95 -32.80
C GLN A 112 11.79 -34.01 -32.24
N ALA A 113 12.75 -33.59 -31.42
CA ALA A 113 13.27 -34.43 -30.36
C ALA A 113 12.24 -34.42 -29.22
N GLY A 114 11.80 -35.59 -28.80
CA GLY A 114 10.60 -35.80 -27.99
C GLY A 114 10.48 -34.86 -26.79
N ARG A 115 9.37 -34.13 -26.73
CA ARG A 115 8.91 -33.43 -25.53
C ARG A 115 8.66 -34.49 -24.45
N PRO A 116 9.20 -34.37 -23.22
CA PRO A 116 8.68 -35.15 -22.11
C PRO A 116 7.20 -34.78 -21.94
N GLY A 117 6.33 -35.79 -21.97
CA GLY A 117 4.88 -35.62 -21.91
C GLY A 117 4.47 -34.87 -20.65
N ALA A 118 3.35 -34.13 -20.73
CA ALA A 118 2.73 -33.49 -19.59
C ALA A 118 2.62 -34.48 -18.43
N ALA A 119 3.37 -34.23 -17.35
CA ALA A 119 3.42 -35.13 -16.21
C ALA A 119 2.02 -35.21 -15.57
N ASP A 120 1.44 -36.41 -15.59
CA ASP A 120 0.17 -36.72 -14.94
C ASP A 120 0.42 -36.81 -13.42
N TRP A 121 0.33 -35.67 -12.74
CA TRP A 121 0.55 -35.55 -11.29
C TRP A 121 -0.64 -36.03 -10.44
N ARG A 122 -1.42 -37.01 -10.91
CA ARG A 122 -2.53 -37.62 -10.15
C ARG A 122 -2.02 -38.59 -9.09
N GLY A 123 -1.33 -38.04 -8.09
CA GLY A 123 -0.90 -38.74 -6.88
C GLY A 123 -1.71 -38.29 -5.67
N ASN A 124 -2.76 -39.05 -5.34
CA ASN A 124 -3.43 -39.12 -4.04
C ASN A 124 -3.83 -37.79 -3.34
N GLU A 125 -4.54 -36.91 -4.06
CA GLU A 125 -5.19 -35.70 -3.50
C GLU A 125 -6.19 -36.03 -2.37
N ALA A 126 -6.76 -37.24 -2.36
CA ALA A 126 -7.75 -37.68 -1.38
C ALA A 126 -7.18 -37.93 0.02
N LYS A 127 -5.90 -38.29 0.16
CA LYS A 127 -5.26 -38.54 1.47
C LYS A 127 -4.72 -37.29 2.15
N ARG A 128 -4.64 -36.15 1.44
CA ARG A 128 -4.05 -34.89 1.93
C ARG A 128 -5.06 -33.84 2.39
N ARG A 129 -6.37 -34.10 2.23
CA ARG A 129 -7.47 -33.28 2.79
C ARG A 129 -7.65 -33.44 4.31
N GLN A 130 -6.82 -34.24 4.98
CA GLN A 130 -6.92 -34.57 6.42
C GLN A 130 -5.72 -34.10 7.26
N ALA A 131 -5.08 -32.98 6.88
CA ALA A 131 -4.25 -32.23 7.81
C ALA A 131 -4.84 -30.82 7.94
N CYS A 132 -5.39 -30.54 9.12
CA CYS A 132 -6.18 -29.35 9.49
C CYS A 132 -7.64 -29.34 8.99
N GLY A 133 -8.39 -30.38 9.34
CA GLY A 133 -9.79 -30.16 9.72
C GLY A 133 -9.80 -29.44 11.07
N VAL A 134 -10.58 -28.36 11.18
CA VAL A 134 -10.86 -27.68 12.44
C VAL A 134 -11.52 -28.66 13.41
N PRO A 135 -11.02 -28.77 14.65
CA PRO A 135 -11.92 -28.77 15.79
C PRO A 135 -11.61 -27.59 16.70
N VAL A 136 -12.67 -26.84 16.96
CA VAL A 136 -12.78 -25.91 18.07
C VAL A 136 -12.60 -26.70 19.37
N ARG A 137 -11.41 -26.64 20.00
CA ARG A 137 -11.24 -26.56 21.46
C ARG A 137 -9.78 -26.30 21.83
N ASN A 138 -9.59 -25.28 22.68
CA ASN A 138 -8.36 -24.87 23.38
C ASN A 138 -7.25 -25.93 23.44
N GLN A 139 -6.21 -25.75 22.63
CA GLN A 139 -4.81 -26.05 22.95
C GLN A 139 -3.91 -25.51 21.83
N GLN A 140 -3.15 -24.45 22.14
CA GLN A 140 -2.11 -23.88 21.29
C GLN A 140 -1.05 -24.95 20.94
N PRO A 141 -0.72 -25.18 19.65
CA PRO A 141 0.52 -25.84 19.27
C PRO A 141 1.66 -24.83 19.34
N ALA A 142 2.65 -25.10 20.20
CA ALA A 142 3.93 -24.40 20.23
C ALA A 142 4.71 -24.67 18.93
N GLY A 143 5.18 -23.63 18.25
CA GLY A 143 6.06 -23.75 17.07
C GLY A 143 5.95 -22.67 16.00
N CYS A 144 4.96 -21.76 16.08
CA CYS A 144 4.84 -20.61 15.20
C CYS A 144 4.86 -19.30 16.00
N GLU A 145 5.87 -19.11 16.85
CA GLU A 145 6.18 -17.78 17.40
C GLU A 145 7.33 -17.20 16.58
N VAL A 146 6.98 -16.32 15.64
CA VAL A 146 7.91 -15.29 15.19
C VAL A 146 7.94 -14.25 16.30
N GLU A 147 8.90 -14.37 17.22
CA GLU A 147 9.16 -13.33 18.21
C GLU A 147 9.58 -12.03 17.52
N GLY A 148 8.82 -10.96 17.78
CA GLY A 148 9.18 -9.58 17.44
C GLY A 148 7.98 -8.66 17.21
N GLU A 149 7.38 -8.21 18.31
CA GLU A 149 6.74 -6.89 18.58
C GLU A 149 6.18 -6.08 17.38
N GLY A 150 4.91 -5.65 17.32
CA GLY A 150 3.86 -5.64 18.31
C GLY A 150 2.47 -5.59 17.67
N VAL A 151 1.47 -5.97 18.48
CA VAL A 151 0.07 -6.18 18.09
C VAL A 151 -0.62 -4.90 17.55
N ASN A 152 0.05 -3.74 17.55
CA ASN A 152 -0.53 -2.42 17.25
C ASN A 152 0.14 -1.63 16.12
N HIS A 153 1.01 -2.25 15.33
CA HIS A 153 1.73 -1.61 14.22
C HIS A 153 1.17 -2.04 12.84
N VAL A 154 0.99 -1.07 11.94
CA VAL A 154 0.63 -1.24 10.53
C VAL A 154 1.89 -1.37 9.66
N LEU A 155 2.98 -0.68 10.04
CA LEU A 155 4.24 -0.78 9.31
C LEU A 155 5.00 -2.06 9.68
N PRO A 156 5.45 -2.86 8.70
CA PRO A 156 6.19 -4.08 9.00
C PRO A 156 7.52 -3.80 9.74
N ALA A 157 7.65 -4.33 10.94
CA ALA A 157 8.86 -4.24 11.78
C ALA A 157 9.88 -5.37 11.52
N GLY A 158 9.52 -6.36 10.67
CA GLY A 158 10.39 -7.47 10.31
C GLY A 158 11.75 -6.99 9.77
N ARG A 159 12.84 -7.54 10.32
CA ARG A 159 14.20 -7.11 9.98
C ARG A 159 14.65 -7.67 8.63
N PHE A 160 15.29 -6.82 7.85
CA PHE A 160 15.91 -7.10 6.57
C PHE A 160 17.41 -7.24 6.78
N ASP A 161 17.95 -8.41 6.44
CA ASP A 161 19.38 -8.66 6.47
C ASP A 161 20.03 -8.21 5.15
N GLY A 162 20.58 -6.99 5.17
CA GLY A 162 21.30 -6.41 4.03
C GLY A 162 22.48 -7.25 3.53
N SER A 163 23.08 -8.10 4.38
CA SER A 163 24.20 -8.96 3.99
C SER A 163 23.82 -9.97 2.90
N ARG A 164 22.53 -10.29 2.77
CA ARG A 164 22.03 -11.17 1.69
C ARG A 164 22.04 -10.48 0.33
N LEU A 165 21.79 -9.18 0.27
CA LEU A 165 21.86 -8.39 -0.96
C LEU A 165 23.30 -8.23 -1.47
N GLN A 166 24.29 -8.34 -0.58
CA GLN A 166 25.72 -8.29 -0.94
C GLN A 166 26.23 -9.58 -1.58
N LYS A 167 25.49 -10.68 -1.46
CA LYS A 167 25.92 -12.02 -1.94
C LYS A 167 25.44 -12.34 -3.34
N ILE A 168 24.53 -11.53 -3.90
CA ILE A 168 23.88 -11.83 -5.18
C ILE A 168 23.66 -10.57 -6.02
N ASP A 169 23.80 -10.72 -7.33
CA ASP A 169 23.27 -9.78 -8.32
C ASP A 169 22.08 -10.43 -9.03
N ALA A 170 21.04 -9.62 -9.29
CA ALA A 170 19.80 -10.11 -9.88
C ALA A 170 19.17 -9.09 -10.83
N GLU A 171 18.55 -9.60 -11.89
CA GLU A 171 17.74 -8.82 -12.82
C GLU A 171 16.46 -9.61 -13.05
N VAL A 172 15.32 -8.99 -12.76
CA VAL A 172 14.01 -9.64 -12.79
C VAL A 172 13.01 -8.68 -13.41
N ASP A 173 12.33 -9.13 -14.45
CA ASP A 173 11.17 -8.44 -15.00
C ASP A 173 9.92 -9.27 -14.75
N PHE A 174 8.93 -8.64 -14.15
CA PHE A 174 7.68 -9.26 -13.75
C PHE A 174 6.52 -8.45 -14.31
N VAL A 175 5.60 -9.13 -14.99
CA VAL A 175 4.39 -8.52 -15.54
C VAL A 175 3.22 -9.45 -15.24
N ALA A 176 2.24 -8.94 -14.50
CA ALA A 176 0.97 -9.60 -14.24
C ALA A 176 -0.15 -8.66 -14.70
N THR A 177 -0.85 -9.06 -15.77
CA THR A 177 -1.93 -8.27 -16.38
C THR A 177 -3.24 -8.32 -15.62
N LYS A 178 -3.38 -9.29 -14.70
CA LYS A 178 -4.56 -9.44 -13.84
C LYS A 178 -4.13 -9.96 -12.47
N LEU A 179 -4.35 -9.16 -11.43
CA LEU A 179 -4.30 -9.59 -10.03
C LEU A 179 -5.72 -9.69 -9.49
N VAL A 180 -5.96 -10.73 -8.70
CA VAL A 180 -7.20 -10.88 -7.93
C VAL A 180 -6.76 -11.21 -6.52
N VAL A 181 -6.78 -10.19 -5.65
CA VAL A 181 -6.42 -10.32 -4.24
C VAL A 181 -7.71 -10.55 -3.45
N PRO A 182 -7.87 -11.68 -2.74
CA PRO A 182 -9.01 -11.88 -1.85
C PRO A 182 -9.00 -10.80 -0.76
N GLU A 183 -10.15 -10.16 -0.53
CA GLU A 183 -10.45 -9.26 0.59
C GLU A 183 -9.30 -8.34 1.05
N ALA A 184 -9.21 -7.13 0.46
CA ALA A 184 -8.81 -5.87 1.14
C ALA A 184 -8.36 -4.79 0.16
N LEU A 185 -7.75 -5.16 -0.98
CA LEU A 185 -7.09 -4.19 -1.85
C LEU A 185 -7.53 -4.33 -3.32
N PRO A 186 -8.04 -3.26 -3.96
CA PRO A 186 -8.48 -3.26 -5.35
C PRO A 186 -7.30 -3.23 -6.33
N LEU A 187 -6.35 -4.16 -6.17
CA LEU A 187 -5.20 -4.35 -7.05
C LEU A 187 -5.63 -5.10 -8.32
N GLU A 188 -5.31 -4.52 -9.48
CA GLU A 188 -5.80 -4.96 -10.78
C GLU A 188 -4.67 -5.53 -11.66
N SER A 189 -3.46 -4.95 -11.60
CA SER A 189 -2.29 -5.37 -12.39
C SER A 189 -0.99 -5.01 -11.68
N LEU A 190 0.13 -5.63 -12.08
CA LEU A 190 1.47 -5.38 -11.55
C LEU A 190 2.51 -5.44 -12.67
N LYS A 191 3.39 -4.45 -12.73
CA LYS A 191 4.59 -4.44 -13.57
C LYS A 191 5.77 -4.04 -12.70
N ALA A 192 6.77 -4.90 -12.59
CA ALA A 192 7.97 -4.64 -11.80
C ALA A 192 9.23 -4.98 -12.58
N SER A 193 10.21 -4.07 -12.58
CA SER A 193 11.55 -4.31 -13.11
C SER A 193 12.57 -4.11 -12.00
N LEU A 194 13.05 -5.23 -11.45
CA LEU A 194 14.02 -5.28 -10.37
C LEU A 194 15.43 -5.46 -10.93
N ARG A 195 16.36 -4.67 -10.42
CA ARG A 195 17.79 -4.69 -10.75
C ARG A 195 18.57 -4.58 -9.45
N LEU A 196 19.34 -5.61 -9.11
CA LEU A 196 20.26 -5.65 -7.98
C LEU A 196 21.67 -5.80 -8.53
N ARG A 197 22.52 -4.80 -8.25
CA ARG A 197 23.94 -4.82 -8.58
C ARG A 197 24.73 -4.24 -7.42
N ASP A 198 25.78 -4.93 -6.99
CA ASP A 198 26.70 -4.45 -5.95
C ASP A 198 25.96 -4.03 -4.66
N ALA A 199 25.04 -4.88 -4.19
CA ALA A 199 24.16 -4.63 -3.02
C ALA A 199 23.23 -3.42 -3.15
N ARG A 200 23.07 -2.84 -4.34
CA ARG A 200 22.11 -1.77 -4.63
C ARG A 200 20.93 -2.33 -5.41
N LEU A 201 19.78 -2.41 -4.76
CA LEU A 201 18.51 -2.82 -5.35
C LEU A 201 17.79 -1.60 -5.92
N LYS A 202 17.37 -1.65 -7.16
CA LYS A 202 16.48 -0.69 -7.82
C LYS A 202 15.29 -1.43 -8.39
N VAL A 203 14.08 -0.97 -8.07
CA VAL A 203 12.83 -1.44 -8.68
C VAL A 203 12.20 -0.24 -9.39
N ASP A 204 12.28 -0.22 -10.72
CA ASP A 204 11.85 0.90 -11.57
C ASP A 204 11.54 0.39 -13.00
N PRO A 205 10.26 0.31 -13.40
CA PRO A 205 9.07 0.66 -12.61
C PRO A 205 8.69 -0.41 -11.58
N LEU A 206 7.89 -0.01 -10.59
CA LEU A 206 7.02 -0.86 -9.77
C LEU A 206 5.60 -0.27 -9.85
N ASP A 207 4.86 -0.65 -10.89
CA ASP A 207 3.56 -0.08 -11.19
C ASP A 207 2.43 -1.06 -10.85
N PHE A 208 1.36 -0.54 -10.27
CA PHE A 208 0.14 -1.30 -9.99
C PHE A 208 -1.08 -0.62 -10.64
N GLY A 209 -1.96 -1.41 -11.26
CA GLY A 209 -3.34 -1.00 -11.46
C GLY A 209 -4.06 -1.04 -10.13
N PHE A 210 -4.71 0.05 -9.72
CA PHE A 210 -5.31 0.16 -8.39
C PHE A 210 -6.59 1.00 -8.40
N ALA A 211 -7.71 0.40 -8.00
CA ALA A 211 -9.02 1.06 -7.94
C ALA A 211 -9.40 1.82 -9.25
N GLY A 212 -9.08 1.26 -10.42
CA GLY A 212 -9.29 1.89 -11.73
C GLY A 212 -8.36 3.07 -12.07
N GLY A 213 -7.40 3.37 -11.20
CA GLY A 213 -6.28 4.27 -11.42
C GLY A 213 -4.96 3.49 -11.50
N THR A 214 -3.85 4.20 -11.27
CA THR A 214 -2.50 3.61 -11.25
C THR A 214 -1.72 4.10 -10.04
N ILE A 215 -0.93 3.20 -9.46
CA ILE A 215 0.14 3.51 -8.51
C ILE A 215 1.45 3.29 -9.25
N ALA A 216 2.14 4.35 -9.62
CA ALA A 216 3.47 4.27 -10.21
C ALA A 216 4.50 4.45 -9.09
N SER A 217 5.39 3.48 -8.90
CA SER A 217 6.39 3.57 -7.84
C SER A 217 7.79 3.21 -8.28
N LYS A 218 8.77 3.81 -7.58
CA LYS A 218 10.19 3.54 -7.73
C LYS A 218 10.77 3.34 -6.34
N VAL A 219 11.53 2.26 -6.19
CA VAL A 219 12.17 1.92 -4.92
C VAL A 219 13.64 1.71 -5.18
N ALA A 220 14.50 2.36 -4.41
CA ALA A 220 15.93 2.09 -4.41
C ALA A 220 16.38 1.79 -2.97
N LEU A 221 17.01 0.62 -2.77
CA LEU A 221 17.63 0.23 -1.52
C LEU A 221 19.14 0.10 -1.72
N ASP A 222 19.92 0.63 -0.79
CA ASP A 222 21.38 0.54 -0.77
C ASP A 222 21.83 -0.18 0.50
N ALA A 223 22.27 -1.43 0.33
CA ALA A 223 22.70 -2.32 1.39
C ALA A 223 24.23 -2.47 1.44
N ARG A 224 24.99 -1.50 0.89
CA ARG A 224 26.47 -1.51 0.96
C ARG A 224 27.01 -1.24 2.36
N THR A 225 26.17 -0.74 3.25
CA THR A 225 26.49 -0.52 4.68
C THR A 225 25.55 -1.35 5.57
N PRO A 226 25.86 -1.56 6.86
CA PRO A 226 25.02 -2.36 7.76
C PRO A 226 23.59 -1.84 7.95
N THR A 227 23.35 -0.56 7.71
CA THR A 227 22.01 0.05 7.75
C THR A 227 21.56 0.39 6.34
N ILE A 228 20.46 -0.21 5.91
CA ILE A 228 19.95 -0.04 4.54
C ILE A 228 19.44 1.39 4.36
N GLN A 229 19.92 2.07 3.32
CA GLN A 229 19.38 3.36 2.88
C GLN A 229 18.28 3.12 1.85
N SER A 230 17.13 3.77 2.03
CA SER A 230 15.93 3.58 1.21
C SER A 230 15.49 4.89 0.59
N ASP A 231 15.21 4.91 -0.72
CA ASP A 231 14.57 6.00 -1.46
C ASP A 231 13.30 5.45 -2.11
N VAL A 232 12.15 5.96 -1.66
CA VAL A 232 10.82 5.51 -2.05
C VAL A 232 10.06 6.66 -2.67
N GLN A 233 9.49 6.36 -3.83
CA GLN A 233 8.85 7.31 -4.70
C GLN A 233 7.56 6.69 -5.21
N ILE A 234 6.41 7.25 -4.83
CA ILE A 234 5.10 6.71 -5.21
C ILE A 234 4.24 7.84 -5.74
N ASP A 235 3.60 7.62 -6.89
CA ASP A 235 2.64 8.52 -7.52
C ASP A 235 1.32 7.78 -7.74
N LEU A 236 0.26 8.24 -7.09
CA LEU A 236 -1.11 7.77 -7.29
C LEU A 236 -1.80 8.64 -8.33
N GLN A 237 -2.39 8.03 -9.33
CA GLN A 237 -3.06 8.72 -10.42
C GLN A 237 -4.48 8.21 -10.62
N ARG A 238 -5.45 9.12 -10.53
CA ARG A 238 -6.87 8.88 -10.84
C ARG A 238 -7.49 7.70 -10.08
N VAL A 239 -7.05 7.48 -8.84
CA VAL A 239 -7.59 6.43 -7.96
C VAL A 239 -9.02 6.77 -7.60
N ARG A 240 -9.95 5.83 -7.77
CA ARG A 240 -11.37 6.05 -7.51
C ARG A 240 -11.73 5.76 -6.05
N ILE A 241 -12.36 6.72 -5.39
CA ILE A 241 -12.73 6.60 -3.96
C ILE A 241 -13.78 5.51 -3.74
N ASP A 242 -14.76 5.39 -4.65
CA ASP A 242 -15.83 4.39 -4.62
C ASP A 242 -15.31 2.94 -4.63
N LYS A 243 -14.07 2.73 -5.08
CA LYS A 243 -13.41 1.42 -5.09
C LYS A 243 -12.49 1.13 -3.89
N LEU A 244 -12.25 2.11 -3.02
CA LEU A 244 -11.34 1.96 -1.88
C LEU A 244 -12.01 1.42 -0.63
N ALA A 245 -13.34 1.59 -0.52
CA ALA A 245 -14.06 1.24 0.68
C ALA A 245 -14.78 -0.12 0.51
N PRO A 246 -14.78 -0.99 1.54
CA PRO A 246 -15.58 -2.20 1.52
C PRO A 246 -17.08 -1.83 1.49
N ASP A 247 -17.83 -2.55 0.66
CA ASP A 247 -19.29 -2.48 0.62
C ASP A 247 -19.84 -3.11 1.92
N PRO A 248 -20.74 -2.49 2.70
CA PRO A 248 -21.59 -1.32 2.41
C PRO A 248 -21.26 -0.08 3.25
N SER A 249 -20.03 0.44 3.15
CA SER A 249 -19.69 1.72 3.78
C SER A 249 -20.36 2.91 3.06
N THR A 250 -20.76 3.94 3.80
CA THR A 250 -21.26 5.23 3.25
C THR A 250 -20.20 5.94 2.37
N ILE A 251 -18.92 5.58 2.53
CA ILE A 251 -17.80 6.04 1.70
C ILE A 251 -17.88 5.45 0.27
N ALA A 252 -18.49 4.27 0.08
CA ALA A 252 -18.65 3.63 -1.22
C ALA A 252 -19.54 4.44 -2.20
N LYS A 253 -20.36 5.36 -1.69
CA LYS A 253 -21.14 6.32 -2.52
C LYS A 253 -20.31 7.54 -2.96
N GLY A 254 -19.11 7.71 -2.40
CA GLY A 254 -18.21 8.80 -2.74
C GLY A 254 -17.63 8.62 -4.15
N ALA A 255 -18.29 9.18 -5.16
CA ALA A 255 -17.69 9.35 -6.47
C ALA A 255 -16.51 10.33 -6.35
N GLY A 256 -15.39 10.09 -7.03
CA GLY A 256 -14.27 11.03 -7.01
C GLY A 256 -12.96 10.41 -7.43
N ARG A 257 -11.99 11.26 -7.80
CA ARG A 257 -10.63 10.82 -8.13
C ARG A 257 -9.62 11.45 -7.20
N VAL A 258 -8.78 10.61 -6.63
CA VAL A 258 -7.64 11.00 -5.81
C VAL A 258 -6.37 10.85 -6.64
N GLY A 259 -5.55 11.87 -6.58
CA GLY A 259 -4.14 11.81 -6.97
C GLY A 259 -3.27 12.09 -5.76
N GLY A 260 -2.04 11.60 -5.77
CA GLY A 260 -1.11 11.90 -4.70
C GLY A 260 0.30 11.47 -5.03
N THR A 261 1.24 11.98 -4.24
CA THR A 261 2.65 11.65 -4.35
C THR A 261 3.22 11.50 -2.95
N LEU A 262 4.03 10.46 -2.78
CA LEU A 262 4.84 10.19 -1.61
C LEU A 262 6.30 10.14 -2.06
N ARG A 263 7.14 10.96 -1.43
CA ARG A 263 8.60 10.87 -1.57
C ARG A 263 9.15 10.70 -0.16
N LEU A 264 9.85 9.61 0.10
CA LEU A 264 10.45 9.32 1.39
C LEU A 264 11.87 8.81 1.19
N LYS A 265 12.79 9.33 2.01
CA LYS A 265 14.14 8.80 2.17
C LYS A 265 14.34 8.44 3.62
N GLY A 266 14.77 7.22 3.90
CA GLY A 266 14.93 6.74 5.26
C GLY A 266 16.09 5.75 5.37
N ALA A 267 16.54 5.53 6.60
CA ALA A 267 17.60 4.58 6.90
C ALA A 267 17.11 3.64 8.01
N GLY A 268 17.18 2.35 7.75
CA GLY A 268 16.74 1.35 8.71
C GLY A 268 16.73 -0.05 8.13
N ASN A 269 16.74 -1.04 9.01
CA ASN A 269 16.72 -2.45 8.61
C ASN A 269 15.31 -3.04 8.70
N SER A 270 14.27 -2.22 8.74
CA SER A 270 12.87 -2.62 8.56
C SER A 270 12.08 -1.47 7.91
N ILE A 271 10.86 -1.75 7.44
CA ILE A 271 10.01 -0.69 6.88
C ILE A 271 9.64 0.31 7.98
N ALA A 272 9.28 -0.19 9.17
CA ALA A 272 9.00 0.65 10.33
C ALA A 272 10.23 1.49 10.74
N ASP A 273 11.42 0.90 10.86
CA ASP A 273 12.66 1.60 11.27
C ASP A 273 13.09 2.66 10.25
N ALA A 274 13.00 2.34 8.96
CA ALA A 274 13.29 3.31 7.89
C ALA A 274 12.27 4.45 7.87
N ALA A 275 10.98 4.17 8.07
CA ALA A 275 9.91 5.17 8.11
C ALA A 275 10.01 6.07 9.35
N ALA A 276 10.33 5.50 10.52
CA ALA A 276 10.53 6.21 11.78
C ALA A 276 11.62 7.30 11.70
N LYS A 277 12.56 7.15 10.77
CA LYS A 277 13.68 8.09 10.56
C LYS A 277 13.60 8.79 9.21
N ALA A 278 12.48 8.68 8.50
CA ALA A 278 12.39 9.16 7.14
C ALA A 278 12.25 10.69 7.06
N ASP A 279 12.85 11.27 6.02
CA ASP A 279 12.61 12.63 5.58
C ASP A 279 11.88 12.61 4.24
N GLY A 280 11.01 13.59 4.01
CA GLY A 280 10.32 13.68 2.74
C GLY A 280 9.02 14.45 2.80
N ARG A 281 8.08 14.03 1.96
CA ARG A 281 6.80 14.73 1.80
C ARG A 281 5.70 13.80 1.30
N ILE A 282 4.50 14.07 1.78
CA ILE A 282 3.24 13.52 1.27
C ILE A 282 2.40 14.65 0.73
N SER A 283 1.84 14.45 -0.46
CA SER A 283 0.93 15.39 -1.11
C SER A 283 -0.22 14.60 -1.72
N ALA A 284 -1.46 15.01 -1.50
CA ALA A 284 -2.60 14.41 -2.17
C ALA A 284 -3.66 15.45 -2.51
N THR A 285 -4.41 15.18 -3.57
CA THR A 285 -5.51 16.03 -4.03
C THR A 285 -6.69 15.19 -4.46
N VAL A 286 -7.88 15.72 -4.23
CA VAL A 286 -9.14 15.15 -4.70
C VAL A 286 -9.85 16.17 -5.58
N VAL A 287 -10.37 15.70 -6.72
CA VAL A 287 -11.15 16.51 -7.65
C VAL A 287 -12.38 15.76 -8.12
N ASN A 288 -13.42 16.51 -8.49
CA ASN A 288 -14.69 15.97 -9.01
C ASN A 288 -15.29 14.90 -8.07
N GLY A 289 -15.26 15.20 -6.77
CA GLY A 289 -15.76 14.29 -5.75
C GLY A 289 -17.24 14.52 -5.44
N ARG A 290 -17.87 13.55 -4.79
CA ARG A 290 -19.20 13.65 -4.18
C ARG A 290 -19.12 13.12 -2.75
N ILE A 291 -19.86 13.73 -1.86
CA ILE A 291 -19.98 13.29 -0.47
C ILE A 291 -21.44 13.39 -0.02
N SER A 292 -21.83 12.49 0.87
CA SER A 292 -23.13 12.55 1.55
C SER A 292 -23.32 13.91 2.23
N ASN A 293 -24.46 14.55 1.96
CA ASN A 293 -24.83 15.81 2.60
C ASN A 293 -25.06 15.60 4.11
N LEU A 294 -25.53 14.42 4.50
CA LEU A 294 -25.64 14.03 5.91
C LEU A 294 -24.26 13.97 6.57
N LEU A 295 -23.25 13.38 5.91
CA LEU A 295 -21.89 13.32 6.43
C LEU A 295 -21.24 14.71 6.53
N ASP A 296 -21.44 15.56 5.51
CA ASP A 296 -21.02 16.97 5.55
C ASP A 296 -21.68 17.72 6.73
N ALA A 297 -22.99 17.59 6.90
CA ALA A 297 -23.74 18.20 8.01
C ALA A 297 -23.29 17.67 9.38
N ALA A 298 -23.02 16.37 9.49
CA ALA A 298 -22.55 15.73 10.71
C ALA A 298 -21.16 16.22 11.10
N SER A 299 -20.28 16.47 10.13
CA SER A 299 -18.93 17.01 10.41
C SER A 299 -18.98 18.33 11.18
N GLY A 300 -19.93 19.22 10.83
CA GLY A 300 -20.15 20.49 11.51
C GLY A 300 -21.05 20.44 12.74
N LEU A 301 -21.53 19.25 13.13
CA LEU A 301 -22.56 19.05 14.16
C LEU A 301 -23.78 19.97 13.93
N ASN A 302 -24.26 20.05 12.68
CA ASN A 302 -25.43 20.84 12.32
C ASN A 302 -26.71 20.02 12.54
N GLY A 303 -27.25 20.08 13.75
CA GLY A 303 -28.40 19.27 14.16
C GLY A 303 -29.65 19.54 13.34
N GLY A 304 -29.90 20.80 12.96
CA GLY A 304 -31.07 21.17 12.16
C GLY A 304 -31.04 20.54 10.77
N LYS A 305 -29.88 20.61 10.11
CA LYS A 305 -29.67 20.00 8.78
C LYS A 305 -29.68 18.47 8.85
N VAL A 306 -29.08 17.87 9.88
CA VAL A 306 -29.10 16.42 10.11
C VAL A 306 -30.54 15.91 10.26
N LEU A 307 -31.36 16.55 11.09
CA LEU A 307 -32.77 16.16 11.28
C LEU A 307 -33.58 16.28 9.98
N ALA A 308 -33.39 17.38 9.23
CA ALA A 308 -34.06 17.57 7.95
C ALA A 308 -33.69 16.50 6.91
N LEU A 309 -32.42 16.11 6.84
CA LEU A 309 -31.93 15.08 5.91
C LEU A 309 -32.36 13.66 6.32
N LEU A 310 -32.46 13.37 7.61
CA LEU A 310 -33.00 12.09 8.09
C LEU A 310 -34.48 11.92 7.75
N ALA A 311 -35.25 13.02 7.74
CA ALA A 311 -36.66 13.00 7.36
C ALA A 311 -36.88 13.01 5.83
N GLY A 312 -36.06 13.78 5.09
CA GLY A 312 -36.23 14.02 3.65
C GLY A 312 -35.39 13.14 2.72
N GLY A 313 -34.48 12.32 3.26
CA GLY A 313 -33.53 11.50 2.50
C GLY A 313 -32.21 12.23 2.24
N ASP A 314 -31.12 11.47 2.30
CA ASP A 314 -29.76 11.98 2.05
C ASP A 314 -29.52 12.22 0.55
N LYS A 315 -28.69 13.22 0.25
CA LYS A 315 -28.32 13.61 -1.12
C LYS A 315 -26.82 13.77 -1.19
N ASP A 316 -26.24 13.54 -2.37
CA ASP A 316 -24.83 13.79 -2.59
C ASP A 316 -24.61 15.27 -2.95
N ILE A 317 -23.61 15.90 -2.33
CA ILE A 317 -23.09 17.22 -2.67
C ILE A 317 -21.71 17.11 -3.33
N VAL A 318 -21.33 18.10 -4.14
CA VAL A 318 -20.05 18.08 -4.86
C VAL A 318 -18.89 18.52 -3.96
N ILE A 319 -17.78 17.79 -4.04
CA ILE A 319 -16.45 18.23 -3.58
C ILE A 319 -15.80 18.98 -4.74
N ARG A 320 -15.65 20.30 -4.61
CA ARG A 320 -15.03 21.15 -5.63
C ARG A 320 -13.56 20.80 -5.78
N CYS A 321 -12.85 20.76 -4.66
CA CYS A 321 -11.47 20.31 -4.58
C CYS A 321 -11.07 19.96 -3.15
N GLY A 322 -9.97 19.23 -3.02
CA GLY A 322 -9.27 19.10 -1.76
C GLY A 322 -7.78 18.91 -1.98
N GLY A 323 -6.99 19.28 -0.98
CA GLY A 323 -5.54 19.18 -1.00
C GLY A 323 -4.99 18.99 0.40
N VAL A 324 -4.05 18.07 0.52
CA VAL A 324 -3.27 17.84 1.73
C VAL A 324 -1.79 17.82 1.39
N ASN A 325 -0.96 18.46 2.22
CA ASN A 325 0.49 18.39 2.17
C ASN A 325 1.03 18.16 3.57
N PHE A 326 1.99 17.24 3.70
CA PHE A 326 2.74 16.99 4.93
C PHE A 326 4.23 16.99 4.65
N ASP A 327 4.96 17.85 5.36
CA ASP A 327 6.42 17.81 5.39
C ASP A 327 6.86 16.84 6.47
N ILE A 328 7.77 15.93 6.13
CA ILE A 328 8.23 14.86 7.01
C ILE A 328 9.70 15.09 7.32
N ALA A 329 10.02 15.15 8.61
CA ALA A 329 11.38 15.26 9.10
C ALA A 329 11.61 14.27 10.24
N GLY A 330 12.57 13.37 10.06
CA GLY A 330 12.89 12.31 11.03
C GLY A 330 11.64 11.55 11.51
N GLY A 331 10.83 11.06 10.56
CA GLY A 331 9.61 10.28 10.80
C GLY A 331 8.39 11.08 11.26
N ARG A 332 8.52 12.38 11.57
CA ARG A 332 7.38 13.21 11.99
C ARG A 332 6.85 14.05 10.84
N GLY A 333 5.59 13.82 10.48
CA GLY A 333 4.87 14.58 9.47
C GLY A 333 4.10 15.75 10.06
N LYS A 334 4.25 16.95 9.50
CA LYS A 334 3.46 18.14 9.87
C LYS A 334 2.69 18.66 8.66
N SER A 335 1.39 18.90 8.82
CA SER A 335 0.56 19.45 7.77
C SER A 335 0.97 20.90 7.44
N THR A 336 1.19 21.17 6.16
CA THR A 336 1.42 22.53 5.61
C THR A 336 0.23 23.02 4.77
N LEU A 337 -0.64 22.09 4.36
CA LEU A 337 -1.91 22.34 3.69
C LEU A 337 -2.86 21.22 4.10
N PHE A 338 -4.08 21.57 4.48
CA PHE A 338 -5.19 20.63 4.59
C PHE A 338 -6.48 21.40 4.38
N VAL A 339 -7.06 21.24 3.20
CA VAL A 339 -8.34 21.84 2.84
C VAL A 339 -9.17 20.87 2.02
N VAL A 340 -10.46 20.78 2.32
CA VAL A 340 -11.46 20.14 1.47
C VAL A 340 -12.61 21.12 1.32
N ASP A 341 -12.95 21.43 0.08
CA ASP A 341 -13.97 22.40 -0.27
C ASP A 341 -15.15 21.69 -0.93
N THR A 342 -16.32 21.76 -0.29
CA THR A 342 -17.58 21.25 -0.82
C THR A 342 -18.45 22.39 -1.31
N GLU A 343 -19.60 22.05 -1.90
CA GLU A 343 -20.61 23.04 -2.24
C GLU A 343 -21.04 23.88 -1.03
N GLN A 344 -21.06 23.29 0.17
CA GLN A 344 -21.72 23.87 1.34
C GLN A 344 -20.77 24.14 2.51
N THR A 345 -19.58 23.54 2.53
CA THR A 345 -18.65 23.62 3.66
C THR A 345 -17.21 23.70 3.17
N GLN A 346 -16.45 24.61 3.75
CA GLN A 346 -14.99 24.60 3.68
C GLN A 346 -14.45 23.88 4.92
N VAL A 347 -13.70 22.81 4.72
CA VAL A 347 -13.13 22.00 5.80
C VAL A 347 -11.64 22.29 5.86
N LEU A 348 -11.18 22.80 7.01
CA LEU A 348 -9.76 23.09 7.26
C LEU A 348 -9.20 22.06 8.24
N GLY A 349 -8.00 21.57 7.96
CA GLY A 349 -7.30 20.63 8.84
C GLY A 349 -5.99 21.19 9.36
N THR A 350 -5.60 20.79 10.57
CA THR A 350 -4.27 21.06 11.13
C THR A 350 -3.82 19.84 11.92
N GLY A 351 -2.51 19.62 12.04
CA GLY A 351 -1.97 18.50 12.81
C GLY A 351 -0.84 17.78 12.09
N GLY A 352 -0.64 16.52 12.46
CA GLY A 352 0.48 15.73 11.98
C GLY A 352 0.40 14.25 12.35
N PHE A 353 1.50 13.56 12.11
CA PHE A 353 1.67 12.15 12.44
C PHE A 353 3.11 11.85 12.81
N ASP A 354 3.31 10.70 13.46
CA ASP A 354 4.60 10.16 13.87
C ASP A 354 4.69 8.71 13.36
N LEU A 355 5.65 8.44 12.48
CA LEU A 355 5.88 7.13 11.88
C LEU A 355 6.64 6.16 12.80
N GLU A 356 7.34 6.65 13.82
CA GLU A 356 8.03 5.82 14.82
C GLU A 356 7.01 5.17 15.75
N HIS A 357 6.04 5.96 16.20
CA HIS A 357 4.98 5.51 17.11
C HIS A 357 3.69 5.08 16.40
N GLU A 358 3.63 5.24 15.07
CA GLU A 358 2.45 5.01 14.23
C GLU A 358 1.18 5.69 14.75
N ARG A 359 1.31 6.97 15.09
CA ARG A 359 0.23 7.78 15.63
C ARG A 359 -0.05 9.00 14.78
N PHE A 360 -1.27 9.49 14.85
CA PHE A 360 -1.65 10.75 14.25
C PHE A 360 -2.48 11.58 15.22
N ASP A 361 -2.50 12.88 14.97
CA ASP A 361 -3.32 13.85 15.68
C ASP A 361 -3.65 14.99 14.72
N ILE A 362 -4.89 15.00 14.26
CA ILE A 362 -5.39 15.91 13.23
C ILE A 362 -6.70 16.52 13.72
N THR A 363 -6.75 17.84 13.81
CA THR A 363 -7.98 18.57 14.11
C THR A 363 -8.59 19.09 12.82
N ILE A 364 -9.85 18.73 12.58
CA ILE A 364 -10.66 19.15 11.45
C ILE A 364 -11.68 20.19 11.92
N ALA A 365 -11.69 21.34 11.26
CA ALA A 365 -12.58 22.46 11.56
C ALA A 365 -13.44 22.79 10.32
N PRO A 366 -14.69 22.30 10.27
CA PRO A 366 -15.63 22.64 9.22
C PRO A 366 -16.14 24.08 9.38
N LYS A 367 -16.25 24.77 8.24
CA LYS A 367 -16.74 26.14 8.09
C LYS A 367 -17.88 26.13 7.06
N PRO A 368 -19.15 26.08 7.50
CA PRO A 368 -20.29 26.18 6.60
C PRO A 368 -20.24 27.49 5.80
N LYS A 369 -20.69 27.45 4.54
CA LYS A 369 -20.74 28.60 3.62
C LYS A 369 -22.09 29.31 3.62
N ASP A 370 -23.14 28.60 4.03
CA ASP A 370 -24.50 29.10 4.10
C ASP A 370 -24.98 29.26 5.54
N PHE A 371 -26.05 30.04 5.69
CA PHE A 371 -26.76 30.18 6.94
C PHE A 371 -27.32 28.84 7.44
N GLY A 372 -27.24 28.59 8.75
CA GLY A 372 -27.77 27.39 9.37
C GLY A 372 -28.30 27.63 10.77
N LEU A 373 -29.28 26.83 11.17
CA LEU A 373 -29.82 26.80 12.53
C LEU A 373 -29.37 25.54 13.26
N LEU A 374 -29.21 25.63 14.57
CA LEU A 374 -28.77 24.52 15.43
C LEU A 374 -27.39 23.98 15.04
N SER A 375 -26.48 24.89 14.64
CA SER A 375 -25.12 24.54 14.24
C SER A 375 -24.13 24.74 15.38
N LEU A 376 -23.45 23.66 15.77
CA LEU A 376 -22.48 23.69 16.85
C LEU A 376 -21.05 23.97 16.37
N ARG A 377 -20.76 24.01 15.05
CA ARG A 377 -19.45 24.30 14.40
C ARG A 377 -18.24 23.85 15.22
N THR A 378 -18.28 22.64 15.75
CA THR A 378 -17.26 22.21 16.70
C THR A 378 -16.16 21.47 15.94
N PRO A 379 -14.89 21.86 16.10
CA PRO A 379 -13.80 21.09 15.55
C PRO A 379 -13.81 19.65 16.07
N VAL A 380 -13.43 18.70 15.23
CA VAL A 380 -13.30 17.29 15.57
C VAL A 380 -11.82 16.93 15.52
N ARG A 381 -11.29 16.34 16.59
CA ARG A 381 -9.92 15.86 16.67
C ARG A 381 -9.89 14.36 16.40
N LEU A 382 -9.29 13.98 15.28
CA LEU A 382 -8.99 12.61 14.91
C LEU A 382 -7.60 12.27 15.42
N HIS A 383 -7.47 11.24 16.24
CA HIS A 383 -6.20 10.90 16.87
C HIS A 383 -6.10 9.40 17.15
N GLY A 384 -4.97 8.96 17.68
CA GLY A 384 -4.77 7.55 18.05
C GLY A 384 -3.68 6.90 17.21
N SER A 385 -3.72 5.58 17.11
CA SER A 385 -2.79 4.81 16.28
C SER A 385 -3.32 4.67 14.85
N PHE A 386 -2.45 4.36 13.89
CA PHE A 386 -2.89 4.11 12.50
C PHE A 386 -3.84 2.91 12.39
N LYS A 387 -3.73 1.94 13.30
CA LYS A 387 -4.56 0.74 13.33
C LYS A 387 -5.92 0.99 14.00
N GLU A 388 -5.92 1.80 15.05
CA GLU A 388 -7.09 2.11 15.87
C GLU A 388 -7.25 3.63 15.94
N PRO A 389 -7.83 4.25 14.90
CA PRO A 389 -8.16 5.67 14.91
C PRO A 389 -9.36 5.92 15.83
N ASP A 390 -9.26 6.96 16.64
CA ASP A 390 -10.33 7.47 17.49
C ASP A 390 -10.67 8.92 17.09
N PHE A 391 -11.86 9.38 17.48
CA PHE A 391 -12.32 10.74 17.23
C PHE A 391 -12.94 11.34 18.49
N GLU A 392 -12.59 12.59 18.76
CA GLU A 392 -13.22 13.35 19.84
C GLU A 392 -13.71 14.72 19.35
N VAL A 393 -14.84 15.15 19.87
CA VAL A 393 -15.37 16.50 19.63
C VAL A 393 -14.69 17.45 20.60
N VAL A 394 -14.13 18.56 20.11
CA VAL A 394 -13.42 19.53 20.96
C VAL A 394 -14.43 20.21 21.90
N LYS A 395 -14.37 19.87 23.19
CA LYS A 395 -15.39 20.24 24.18
C LYS A 395 -15.52 21.74 24.43
N GLY A 396 -14.44 22.52 24.32
CA GLY A 396 -14.43 23.96 24.65
C GLY A 396 -15.45 24.77 23.85
N PRO A 397 -15.35 24.84 22.51
CA PRO A 397 -16.32 25.54 21.67
C PRO A 397 -17.75 25.00 21.79
N LEU A 398 -17.89 23.68 22.00
CA LEU A 398 -19.19 23.03 22.19
C LEU A 398 -19.86 23.51 23.48
N VAL A 399 -19.16 23.41 24.61
CA VAL A 399 -19.66 23.82 25.94
C VAL A 399 -19.95 25.32 25.96
N ALA A 400 -19.12 26.14 25.33
CA ALA A 400 -19.37 27.58 25.22
C ALA A 400 -20.70 27.89 24.50
N ARG A 401 -20.99 27.20 23.39
CA ARG A 401 -22.23 27.41 22.63
C ARG A 401 -23.46 26.88 23.35
N VAL A 402 -23.38 25.66 23.90
CA VAL A 402 -24.48 25.05 24.65
C VAL A 402 -24.75 25.85 25.94
N GLY A 403 -23.70 26.24 26.66
CA GLY A 403 -23.81 27.06 27.86
C GLY A 403 -24.41 28.44 27.58
N ALA A 404 -23.97 29.11 26.51
CA ALA A 404 -24.57 30.37 26.07
C ALA A 404 -26.04 30.21 25.67
N ALA A 405 -26.39 29.12 24.97
CA ALA A 405 -27.77 28.82 24.59
C ALA A 405 -28.66 28.66 25.83
N LEU A 406 -28.23 27.87 26.81
CA LEU A 406 -28.95 27.66 28.06
C LEU A 406 -29.05 28.95 28.89
N GLY A 407 -27.98 29.75 28.96
CA GLY A 407 -28.00 31.03 29.66
C GLY A 407 -28.96 32.04 29.03
N LEU A 408 -28.96 32.13 27.70
CA LEU A 408 -29.89 33.01 26.97
C LEU A 408 -31.34 32.50 27.04
N ALA A 409 -31.56 31.18 27.10
CA ALA A 409 -32.89 30.57 27.26
C ALA A 409 -33.58 31.03 28.56
N ALA A 410 -32.82 31.23 29.63
CA ALA A 410 -33.35 31.72 30.91
C ALA A 410 -33.86 33.17 30.83
N VAL A 411 -33.31 33.97 29.91
CA VAL A 411 -33.77 35.34 29.64
C VAL A 411 -34.94 35.33 28.65
N ASN A 412 -34.80 34.59 27.56
CA ASN A 412 -35.82 34.41 26.54
C ASN A 412 -35.60 33.06 25.83
N PRO A 413 -36.59 32.14 25.82
CA PRO A 413 -36.44 30.84 25.17
C PRO A 413 -35.99 30.92 23.71
N LEU A 414 -36.41 31.94 22.96
CA LEU A 414 -35.99 32.14 21.56
C LEU A 414 -34.55 32.64 21.45
N ALA A 415 -34.03 33.35 22.47
CA ALA A 415 -32.64 33.81 22.49
C ALA A 415 -31.64 32.64 22.61
N ALA A 416 -32.09 31.46 23.05
CA ALA A 416 -31.28 30.24 23.08
C ALA A 416 -30.71 29.83 21.70
N LEU A 417 -31.37 30.26 20.62
CA LEU A 417 -30.94 29.96 19.25
C LEU A 417 -29.77 30.82 18.79
N LEU A 418 -29.59 32.03 19.34
CA LEU A 418 -28.57 32.99 18.90
C LEU A 418 -27.15 32.38 18.79
N PRO A 419 -26.61 31.67 19.79
CA PRO A 419 -25.27 31.07 19.70
C PRO A 419 -25.19 29.86 18.76
N LEU A 420 -26.35 29.30 18.38
CA LEU A 420 -26.51 28.15 17.48
C LEU A 420 -26.83 28.56 16.04
N ILE A 421 -26.91 29.87 15.77
CA ILE A 421 -27.01 30.40 14.41
C ILE A 421 -25.63 30.39 13.75
N GLU A 422 -25.57 29.81 12.57
CA GLU A 422 -24.46 29.88 11.65
C GLU A 422 -24.72 30.93 10.58
N THR A 423 -23.75 31.81 10.32
CA THR A 423 -23.84 32.90 9.33
C THR A 423 -23.11 32.58 8.03
N GLY A 424 -22.43 31.44 7.95
CA GLY A 424 -21.72 31.00 6.74
C GLY A 424 -20.30 31.58 6.59
N PRO A 425 -19.39 31.43 7.57
CA PRO A 425 -18.03 31.99 7.50
C PRO A 425 -17.09 31.22 6.54
N GLY A 426 -17.54 30.12 5.96
CA GLY A 426 -16.77 29.35 4.99
C GLY A 426 -16.58 30.11 3.69
N GLU A 427 -15.36 30.09 3.17
CA GLU A 427 -15.03 30.72 1.89
C GLU A 427 -14.98 29.70 0.76
N GLU A 428 -15.17 30.16 -0.48
CA GLU A 428 -14.92 29.31 -1.65
C GLU A 428 -13.41 29.21 -1.90
N THR A 429 -12.88 28.01 -1.75
CA THR A 429 -11.44 27.76 -1.90
C THR A 429 -11.02 27.88 -3.36
N ASN A 430 -9.95 28.63 -3.64
CA ASN A 430 -9.37 28.70 -4.97
C ASN A 430 -8.68 27.37 -5.35
N CYS A 431 -9.42 26.48 -6.02
CA CYS A 431 -8.95 25.14 -6.37
C CYS A 431 -7.66 25.14 -7.23
N GLY A 432 -7.48 26.16 -8.07
CA GLY A 432 -6.24 26.32 -8.85
C GLY A 432 -5.01 26.61 -7.98
N THR A 433 -5.19 27.28 -6.83
CA THR A 433 -4.13 27.54 -5.85
C THR A 433 -3.79 26.29 -5.05
N VAL A 434 -4.81 25.54 -4.61
CA VAL A 434 -4.64 24.25 -3.92
C VAL A 434 -3.86 23.28 -4.81
N GLN A 435 -4.26 23.14 -6.08
CA GLN A 435 -3.59 22.25 -7.02
C GLN A 435 -2.14 22.67 -7.29
N ARG A 436 -1.85 23.97 -7.38
CA ARG A 436 -0.49 24.50 -7.50
C ARG A 436 0.34 24.19 -6.27
N GLN A 437 -0.17 24.44 -5.06
CA GLN A 437 0.53 24.15 -3.82
C GLN A 437 0.86 22.65 -3.66
N VAL A 438 -0.06 21.76 -4.04
CA VAL A 438 0.19 20.31 -4.06
C VAL A 438 1.26 19.96 -5.11
N THR A 439 1.20 20.54 -6.31
CA THR A 439 2.17 20.27 -7.38
C THR A 439 3.58 20.79 -7.07
N ASP A 440 3.68 21.99 -6.50
CA ASP A 440 4.95 22.62 -6.13
C ASP A 440 5.61 21.87 -4.98
N ALA A 441 4.79 21.41 -4.01
CA ALA A 441 5.20 20.51 -2.96
C ALA A 441 5.88 19.25 -3.52
N VAL A 442 5.28 18.63 -4.54
CA VAL A 442 5.83 17.46 -5.24
C VAL A 442 7.17 17.76 -5.92
N ARG A 443 7.30 18.89 -6.62
CA ARG A 443 8.55 19.27 -7.31
C ARG A 443 9.71 19.47 -6.35
N GLN A 444 9.45 20.14 -5.23
CA GLN A 444 10.47 20.40 -4.21
C GLN A 444 10.95 19.12 -3.52
N ALA A 445 10.09 18.09 -3.38
CA ALA A 445 10.47 16.81 -2.80
C ALA A 445 11.45 15.99 -3.66
N GLY A 446 11.49 16.25 -4.98
CA GLY A 446 12.45 15.62 -5.90
C GLY A 446 13.83 16.27 -5.93
N THR A 447 14.01 17.43 -5.29
CA THR A 447 15.28 18.16 -5.29
C THR A 447 15.98 17.94 -3.94
N PRO A 448 17.21 17.39 -3.89
CA PRO A 448 17.92 17.25 -2.63
C PRO A 448 18.10 18.63 -1.99
N LYS A 449 17.65 18.77 -0.73
CA LYS A 449 17.91 19.96 0.08
C LYS A 449 19.42 20.09 0.19
N ALA A 450 19.99 21.14 -0.40
CA ALA A 450 21.41 21.43 -0.25
C ALA A 450 21.70 21.67 1.24
N THR A 451 22.25 20.68 1.92
CA THR A 451 22.71 20.83 3.29
C THR A 451 23.90 21.79 3.23
N ASN A 452 23.69 23.04 3.65
CA ASN A 452 24.77 24.00 3.86
C ASN A 452 25.67 23.46 4.97
N MET A 453 26.64 22.63 4.59
CA MET A 453 27.73 22.23 5.45
C MET A 453 28.64 23.45 5.56
N LYS A 454 28.39 24.29 6.59
CA LYS A 454 29.37 25.28 7.03
C LYS A 454 30.63 24.51 7.41
N VAL A 455 31.63 24.59 6.54
CA VAL A 455 32.99 24.19 6.86
C VAL A 455 33.53 25.26 7.80
N ASP A 456 33.50 24.97 9.10
CA ASP A 456 34.28 25.72 10.07
C ASP A 456 35.76 25.53 9.74
N LYS A 457 36.34 26.51 9.04
CA LYS A 457 37.79 26.72 9.04
C LYS A 457 38.17 27.22 10.44
N LYS A 458 38.78 26.36 11.24
CA LYS A 458 39.59 26.81 12.38
C LYS A 458 40.97 27.30 11.89
N PRO A 459 41.59 28.24 12.62
CA PRO A 459 42.66 29.12 12.13
C PRO A 459 43.94 28.42 11.72
#